data_AF-A0A951A9J6-F1
#
_entry.id   AF-A0A951A9J6-F1
#
_cell.length_a   1.000
_cell.length_b   1.000
_cell.length_c   1.000
_cell.angle_alpha   90.00
_cell.angle_beta   90.00
_cell.angle_gamma   90.00
#
_symmetry.space_group_name_H-M   'P 1'
#
loop_
_entity.id
_entity.type
_entity.pdbx_description
1 polymer ?
#
loop_
_entity_poly.entity_id
_entity_poly.type
_entity_poly.pdbx_seq_one_letter_code
_entity_poly.pdbx_strand_id
1 'polypeptide(L)'
;NAMYGTIGMHSYVRYPERPFMEGTRLTNPDFAAWGRSFGAEGITIKSEREVKEGIARAFAVKTKPVVVHCLTSAIQMSAWRRYTRSETLP
;
A
#
# COMPACT_ATOMS: atom_id res chain seq x y z
N ASN A 1 -1.31 0.47 -1.38
CA ASN A 1 -1.74 0.92 -2.72
C ASN A 1 -3.23 0.66 -3.04
N ALA A 2 -4.04 0.09 -2.13
CA ALA A 2 -5.49 -0.09 -2.33
C ALA A 2 -5.87 -0.77 -3.67
N MET A 3 -5.06 -1.74 -4.10
CA MET A 3 -5.20 -2.37 -5.41
C MET A 3 -4.52 -3.74 -5.44
N TYR A 4 -5.02 -4.65 -6.27
CA TYR A 4 -4.26 -5.81 -6.75
C TYR A 4 -3.11 -5.38 -7.69
N GLY A 5 -2.06 -4.78 -7.12
CA GLY A 5 -1.01 -4.08 -7.88
C GLY A 5 -0.31 -4.92 -8.95
N THR A 6 0.03 -6.18 -8.67
CA THR A 6 0.68 -7.07 -9.65
C THR A 6 -0.25 -7.43 -10.81
N ILE A 7 -1.54 -7.64 -10.53
CA ILE A 7 -2.56 -7.92 -11.56
C ILE A 7 -2.75 -6.68 -12.44
N GLY A 8 -2.91 -5.50 -11.82
CA GLY A 8 -3.00 -4.23 -12.55
C GLY A 8 -1.79 -3.98 -13.43
N MET A 9 -0.58 -4.20 -12.90
CA MET A 9 0.67 -4.05 -13.65
C MET A 9 0.74 -5.00 -14.84
N HIS A 10 0.38 -6.28 -14.65
CA HIS A 10 0.37 -7.26 -15.74
C HIS A 10 -0.61 -6.84 -16.83
N SER A 11 -1.83 -6.45 -16.45
CA SER A 11 -2.86 -6.00 -17.39
C SER A 11 -2.43 -4.76 -18.17
N TYR A 12 -1.89 -3.76 -17.49
CA TYR A 12 -1.40 -2.53 -18.12
C TYR A 12 -0.29 -2.79 -19.14
N VAL A 13 0.65 -3.67 -18.82
CA VAL A 13 1.80 -3.97 -19.72
C VAL A 13 1.37 -4.84 -20.91
N ARG A 14 0.47 -5.81 -20.71
CA ARG A 14 0.10 -6.79 -21.74
C ARG A 14 -1.08 -6.36 -22.60
N TYR A 15 -1.99 -5.57 -22.04
CA TYR A 15 -3.27 -5.22 -22.65
C TYR A 15 -3.56 -3.72 -22.45
N PRO A 16 -2.75 -2.82 -23.03
CA PRO A 16 -2.78 -1.38 -22.70
C PRO A 16 -4.11 -0.69 -23.04
N GLU A 17 -4.91 -1.25 -23.95
CA GLU A 17 -6.22 -0.72 -24.36
C GLU A 17 -7.38 -1.28 -23.53
N ARG A 18 -7.11 -2.15 -22.54
CA ARG A 18 -8.15 -2.73 -21.68
C ARG A 18 -8.22 -2.01 -20.34
N PRO A 19 -9.41 -1.52 -19.93
CA PRO A 19 -9.61 -1.03 -18.57
C PRO A 19 -9.37 -2.17 -17.55
N PHE A 20 -8.54 -1.92 -16.54
CA PHE A 20 -8.24 -2.91 -15.48
C PHE A 20 -8.57 -2.40 -14.07
N MET A 21 -8.90 -1.12 -13.92
CA MET A 21 -9.04 -0.46 -12.62
C MET A 21 -10.26 -0.93 -11.84
N GLU A 22 -11.40 -1.11 -12.52
CA GLU A 22 -12.63 -1.61 -11.90
C GLU A 22 -12.45 -3.00 -11.28
N GLY A 23 -11.65 -3.87 -11.93
CA GLY A 23 -11.37 -5.22 -11.44
C GLY A 23 -10.20 -5.33 -10.47
N THR A 24 -9.46 -4.25 -10.21
CA THR A 24 -8.24 -4.31 -9.38
C THR A 24 -8.24 -3.36 -8.19
N ARG A 25 -9.11 -2.33 -8.16
CA ARG A 25 -9.24 -1.43 -7.02
C ARG A 25 -9.80 -2.17 -5.80
N LEU A 26 -9.25 -1.87 -4.63
CA LEU A 26 -9.67 -2.43 -3.35
C LEU A 26 -10.08 -1.31 -2.40
N THR A 27 -11.13 -1.54 -1.63
CA THR A 27 -11.43 -0.74 -0.45
C THR A 27 -10.75 -1.39 0.75
N ASN A 28 -9.70 -0.74 1.27
CA ASN A 28 -8.94 -1.27 2.39
C ASN A 28 -9.44 -0.69 3.72
N PRO A 29 -9.45 -1.47 4.81
CA PRO A 29 -9.62 -0.92 6.15
C PRO A 29 -8.36 -0.15 6.58
N ASP A 30 -8.47 0.60 7.68
CA ASP A 30 -7.27 1.02 8.40
C ASP A 30 -6.65 -0.20 9.11
N PHE A 31 -5.64 -0.81 8.49
CA PHE A 31 -4.94 -1.98 9.04
C PHE A 31 -4.27 -1.71 10.40
N ALA A 32 -3.86 -0.48 10.68
CA ALA A 32 -3.28 -0.15 11.99
C ALA A 32 -4.38 -0.13 13.06
N ALA A 33 -5.54 0.45 12.76
CA ALA A 33 -6.70 0.39 13.65
C ALA A 33 -7.20 -1.05 13.85
N TRP A 34 -7.23 -1.82 12.77
CA TRP A 34 -7.60 -3.23 12.82
C TRP A 34 -6.63 -4.04 13.66
N GLY A 35 -5.31 -3.87 13.51
CA GLY A 35 -4.33 -4.51 14.39
C GLY A 35 -4.54 -4.16 15.87
N ARG A 36 -4.81 -2.89 16.17
CA ARG A 36 -5.11 -2.44 17.55
C ARG A 36 -6.33 -3.15 18.15
N SER A 37 -7.35 -3.51 17.37
CA SER A 37 -8.52 -4.24 17.90
C SER A 37 -8.21 -5.67 18.34
N PHE A 38 -7.08 -6.25 17.91
CA PHE A 38 -6.59 -7.57 18.36
C PHE A 38 -5.50 -7.47 19.43
N GLY A 39 -5.23 -6.27 19.97
CA GLY A 39 -4.19 -6.06 20.99
C GLY A 39 -2.78 -5.89 20.45
N ALA A 40 -2.59 -5.77 19.13
CA ALA A 40 -1.31 -5.39 18.54
C ALA A 40 -1.07 -3.87 18.65
N GLU A 41 0.19 -3.44 18.54
CA GLU A 41 0.51 -2.05 18.25
C GLU A 41 0.22 -1.75 16.78
N GLY A 42 -0.38 -0.59 16.48
CA GLY A 42 -0.71 -0.19 15.12
C GLY A 42 -0.05 1.14 14.76
N ILE A 43 0.84 1.13 13.77
CA ILE A 43 1.55 2.31 13.26
C ILE A 43 1.17 2.53 11.81
N THR A 44 0.82 3.76 11.44
CA THR A 44 0.57 4.16 10.05
C THR A 44 1.71 5.03 9.56
N ILE A 45 2.25 4.71 8.38
CA ILE A 45 3.24 5.53 7.67
C ILE A 45 2.55 6.08 6.42
N LYS A 46 2.39 7.40 6.35
CA LYS A 46 1.69 8.09 5.25
C LYS A 46 2.66 8.67 4.22
N SER A 47 3.89 8.95 4.60
CA SER A 47 4.91 9.56 3.75
C SER A 47 6.30 8.97 4.00
N GLU A 48 7.21 9.14 3.03
CA GLU A 48 8.59 8.66 3.12
C GLU A 48 9.34 9.21 4.34
N ARG A 49 9.08 10.47 4.70
CA ARG A 49 9.73 11.13 5.85
C ARG A 49 9.43 10.45 7.19
N GLU A 50 8.30 9.77 7.28
CA GLU A 50 7.87 9.04 8.48
C GLU A 50 8.51 7.66 8.59
N VAL A 51 9.13 7.13 7.54
CA VAL A 51 9.63 5.74 7.50
C VAL A 51 10.66 5.49 8.59
N LYS A 52 11.67 6.35 8.70
CA LYS A 52 12.76 6.15 9.67
C LYS A 52 12.23 6.09 11.10
N GLU A 53 11.41 7.05 11.48
CA GLU A 53 10.87 7.14 12.82
C GLU A 53 9.81 6.06 13.08
N GLY A 54 8.90 5.84 12.14
CA GLY A 54 7.82 4.85 12.26
C GLY A 54 8.35 3.43 12.43
N ILE A 55 9.38 3.05 11.66
CA ILE A 55 10.03 1.75 11.80
C ILE A 55 10.83 1.66 13.11
N ALA A 56 11.52 2.72 13.53
CA ALA A 56 12.19 2.73 14.83
C ALA A 56 11.20 2.52 15.99
N ARG A 57 10.03 3.19 15.96
CA ARG A 57 8.94 2.98 16.94
C ARG A 57 8.42 1.55 16.90
N ALA A 58 8.24 0.97 15.71
CA ALA A 58 7.80 -0.41 15.57
C ALA A 58 8.77 -1.39 16.24
N PHE A 59 10.07 -1.25 16.01
CA PHE A 59 11.09 -2.13 16.62
C PHE A 59 11.29 -1.88 18.12
N ALA A 60 10.95 -0.71 18.65
CA ALA A 60 11.06 -0.41 20.07
C ALA A 60 10.02 -1.19 20.90
N VAL A 61 8.90 -1.60 20.32
CA VAL A 61 7.88 -2.41 20.99
C VAL A 61 8.40 -3.83 21.18
N LYS A 62 8.52 -4.28 22.44
CA LYS A 62 9.01 -5.62 22.80
C LYS A 62 7.96 -6.55 23.40
N THR A 63 6.77 -6.04 23.69
CA THR A 63 5.79 -6.69 24.56
C THR A 63 4.52 -7.17 23.84
N LYS A 64 4.33 -6.77 22.58
CA LYS A 64 3.16 -7.14 21.77
C LYS A 64 3.51 -7.16 20.27
N PRO A 65 2.73 -7.87 19.42
CA PRO A 65 2.87 -7.80 17.97
C PRO A 65 2.68 -6.37 17.45
N VAL A 66 3.29 -6.05 16.32
CA VAL A 66 3.19 -4.72 15.68
C VAL A 66 2.72 -4.86 14.24
N VAL A 67 1.71 -4.09 13.86
CA VAL A 67 1.26 -3.90 12.48
C VAL A 67 1.69 -2.52 12.02
N VAL A 68 2.49 -2.47 10.94
CA VAL A 68 2.85 -1.22 10.27
C VAL A 68 2.10 -1.12 8.95
N HIS A 69 1.12 -0.22 8.90
CA HIS A 69 0.37 0.09 7.68
C HIS A 69 1.13 1.16 6.88
N CYS A 70 1.93 0.72 5.91
CA CYS A 70 2.63 1.60 4.98
C CYS A 70 1.73 1.97 3.79
N LEU A 71 1.34 3.24 3.70
CA LEU A 71 0.65 3.73 2.52
C LEU A 71 1.63 3.85 1.36
N THR A 72 1.31 3.14 0.28
CA THR A 72 2.13 3.07 -0.94
C THR A 72 1.33 3.54 -2.13
N SER A 73 2.03 4.22 -3.05
CA SER A 73 1.45 4.69 -4.32
C SER A 73 0.97 3.51 -5.17
N ALA A 74 -0.20 3.64 -5.79
CA ALA A 74 -0.63 2.73 -6.85
C ALA A 74 0.07 3.05 -8.18
N ILE A 75 0.53 4.30 -8.38
CA ILE A 75 1.20 4.75 -9.59
C ILE A 75 2.60 4.12 -9.72
N GLN A 76 3.30 3.98 -8.59
CA GLN A 76 4.60 3.31 -8.52
C GLN A 76 4.40 1.79 -8.45
N MET A 77 4.40 1.12 -9.60
CA MET A 77 4.19 -0.34 -9.70
C MET A 77 5.32 -1.16 -9.09
N SER A 78 6.57 -0.72 -9.29
CA SER A 78 7.79 -1.33 -8.74
C SER A 78 8.83 -0.26 -8.46
N ALA A 79 10.01 -0.60 -7.94
CA ALA A 79 11.10 0.38 -7.74
C ALA A 79 11.48 1.15 -9.02
N TRP A 80 11.24 0.58 -10.20
CA TRP A 80 11.73 1.09 -11.49
C TRP A 80 10.63 1.45 -12.48
N ARG A 81 9.38 1.07 -12.21
CA ARG A 81 8.27 1.25 -13.17
C ARG A 81 7.12 2.02 -12.55
N ARG A 82 6.61 2.97 -13.32
CA ARG A 82 5.39 3.74 -13.02
C ARG A 82 4.38 3.59 -14.15
N TYR A 83 3.11 3.69 -13.83
CA TYR A 83 2.09 3.91 -14.86
C TYR A 83 2.34 5.28 -15.52
N THR A 84 2.44 5.32 -16.85
CA THR A 84 2.71 6.56 -17.61
C THR A 84 1.49 7.09 -18.35
N ARG A 85 0.46 6.26 -18.54
CA ARG A 85 -0.85 6.66 -19.08
C ARG A 85 -1.81 6.79 -17.91
N SER A 86 -1.79 7.97 -17.27
CA SER A 86 -2.42 8.21 -15.96
C SER A 86 -3.90 8.57 -16.00
N GLU A 87 -4.50 8.74 -17.19
CA GLU A 87 -5.90 9.16 -17.35
C GLU A 87 -6.92 8.17 -16.74
N THR A 88 -6.48 6.98 -16.32
CA THR A 88 -7.30 5.96 -15.69
C THR A 88 -6.95 5.68 -14.23
N LEU A 89 -5.98 6.38 -13.63
CA LEU A 89 -5.59 6.17 -12.23
C LEU A 89 -6.45 7.05 -11.28
N PRO A 90 -6.84 6.53 -10.11
CA PRO A 90 -7.59 7.28 -9.10
C PRO A 90 -6.75 8.38 -8.45
#